data_AF-A0AAD8IQX2-F1
#
_entry.id   AF-A0AAD8IQX2-F1
#
_cell.length_a   1.000
_cell.length_b   1.000
_cell.length_c   1.000
_cell.angle_alpha   90.00
_cell.angle_beta   90.00
_cell.angle_gamma   90.00
#
_symmetry.space_group_name_H-M   'P 1'
#
loop_
_entity.id
_entity.type
_entity.pdbx_description
1 polymer ?
#
loop_
_entity_poly.entity_id
_entity_poly.type
_entity_poly.pdbx_seq_one_letter_code
_entity_poly.pdbx_strand_id
1 'polypeptide(L)'
;MSKTPLIPLLLLLIAAVLLPSPSLAEVKTLKITNDARPMILFEKFGFTHTGTVTITVSAVSVTSSLSQPDPSRLGFFLLSEESLIQVLLELQQNPNFCVVDSHYINLLFTFRDLSPPPHSSFNKSYPE
;
A
#
# COMPACT_ATOMS: atom_id res chain seq x y z
N MET A 1 -47.07 -42.32 4.04
CA MET A 1 -46.49 -41.36 5.00
C MET A 1 -45.06 -41.06 4.58
N SER A 2 -44.86 -39.97 3.83
CA SER A 2 -43.55 -39.52 3.37
C SER A 2 -42.77 -38.94 4.54
N LYS A 3 -41.59 -39.47 4.84
CA LYS A 3 -40.69 -38.94 5.87
C LYS A 3 -40.12 -37.63 5.35
N THR A 4 -40.47 -36.51 5.98
CA THR A 4 -39.93 -35.20 5.63
C THR A 4 -38.41 -35.20 5.83
N PRO A 5 -37.62 -34.69 4.87
CA PRO A 5 -36.17 -34.76 4.90
C PRO A 5 -35.60 -33.63 5.78
N LEU A 6 -35.84 -33.69 7.09
CA LEU A 6 -35.45 -32.65 8.06
C LEU A 6 -33.92 -32.58 8.28
N ILE A 7 -33.26 -33.74 8.23
CA ILE A 7 -31.81 -33.89 8.44
C ILE A 7 -30.99 -33.22 7.30
N PRO A 8 -31.25 -33.48 6.00
CA PRO A 8 -30.50 -32.81 4.94
C PRO A 8 -30.78 -31.31 4.87
N LEU A 9 -31.99 -30.86 5.29
CA LEU A 9 -32.29 -29.43 5.42
C LEU A 9 -31.44 -28.78 6.52
N LEU A 10 -31.30 -29.43 7.67
CA LEU A 10 -30.47 -28.96 8.77
C LEU A 10 -28.99 -28.88 8.37
N LEU A 11 -28.48 -29.91 7.66
CA LEU A 11 -27.11 -29.92 7.14
C LEU A 11 -26.87 -28.79 6.14
N LEU A 12 -27.85 -28.50 5.27
CA LEU A 12 -27.77 -27.38 4.32
C LEU A 12 -27.70 -26.02 5.03
N LEU A 13 -28.50 -25.83 6.08
CA LEU A 13 -28.49 -24.61 6.90
C LEU A 13 -27.16 -24.42 7.64
N ILE A 14 -26.61 -25.48 8.21
CA ILE A 14 -25.30 -25.44 8.89
C ILE A 14 -24.20 -25.11 7.88
N ALA A 15 -24.22 -25.73 6.71
CA ALA A 15 -23.27 -25.43 5.63
C ALA A 15 -23.38 -23.97 5.17
N ALA A 16 -24.59 -23.40 5.10
CA ALA A 16 -24.79 -22.01 4.71
C ALA A 16 -24.24 -20.99 5.74
N VAL A 17 -24.27 -21.33 7.04
CA VAL A 17 -23.71 -20.47 8.11
C VAL A 17 -22.17 -20.54 8.17
N LEU A 18 -21.60 -21.67 7.75
CA LEU A 18 -20.14 -21.87 7.71
C LEU A 18 -19.47 -21.20 6.49
N LEU A 19 -20.25 -20.68 5.54
CA LEU A 19 -19.70 -19.94 4.42
C LEU A 19 -19.09 -18.63 4.94
N PRO A 20 -17.81 -18.34 4.66
CA PRO A 20 -17.22 -17.05 5.01
C PRO A 20 -18.03 -15.94 4.33
N SER A 21 -18.28 -14.86 5.06
CA SER A 21 -18.96 -13.68 4.51
C SER A 21 -18.17 -13.15 3.31
N PRO A 22 -18.84 -12.69 2.23
CA PRO A 22 -18.15 -12.08 1.12
C PRO A 22 -17.40 -10.85 1.64
N SER A 23 -16.08 -10.88 1.60
CA SER A 23 -15.26 -9.71 1.89
C SER A 23 -15.36 -8.76 0.70
N LEU A 24 -15.95 -7.58 0.90
CA LEU A 24 -15.87 -6.50 -0.07
C LEU A 24 -14.44 -5.93 -0.01
N ALA A 25 -13.66 -6.17 -1.07
CA ALA A 25 -12.37 -5.51 -1.25
C ALA A 25 -12.57 -4.24 -2.08
N GLU A 26 -12.02 -3.13 -1.61
CA GLU A 26 -11.98 -1.89 -2.39
C GLU A 26 -10.73 -1.88 -3.27
N VAL A 27 -10.90 -1.67 -4.58
CA VAL A 27 -9.80 -1.52 -5.55
C VAL A 27 -9.85 -0.10 -6.10
N LYS A 28 -8.80 0.69 -5.83
CA LYS A 28 -8.66 2.04 -6.37
C LYS A 28 -7.68 2.05 -7.54
N THR A 29 -8.12 2.60 -8.67
CA THR A 29 -7.25 2.88 -9.82
C THR A 29 -7.01 4.38 -9.87
N LEU A 30 -5.76 4.81 -9.72
CA LEU A 30 -5.37 6.22 -9.75
C LEU A 30 -4.44 6.47 -10.93
N LYS A 31 -4.72 7.52 -11.72
CA LYS A 31 -3.84 7.99 -12.79
C LYS A 31 -3.31 9.36 -12.38
N ILE A 32 -2.00 9.45 -12.22
CA ILE A 32 -1.31 10.68 -11.84
C ILE A 32 -0.57 11.20 -13.08
N THR A 33 -0.86 12.44 -13.48
CA THR A 33 -0.24 13.09 -14.64
C THR A 33 0.06 14.54 -14.31
N ASN A 34 1.28 14.99 -14.61
CA ASN A 34 1.73 16.37 -14.35
C ASN A 34 1.47 16.81 -12.89
N ASP A 35 1.86 15.96 -11.94
CA ASP A 35 1.72 16.22 -10.50
C ASP A 35 3.05 16.73 -9.95
N ALA A 36 3.01 17.91 -9.31
CA ALA A 36 4.19 18.58 -8.76
C ALA A 36 4.35 18.34 -7.25
N ARG A 37 3.47 17.55 -6.61
CA ARG A 37 3.56 17.30 -5.18
C ARG A 37 4.81 16.45 -4.88
N PRO A 38 5.57 16.79 -3.82
CA PRO A 38 6.75 16.02 -3.41
C PRO A 38 6.40 14.66 -2.78
N MET A 39 5.13 14.47 -2.42
CA MET A 39 4.57 13.27 -1.81
C MET A 39 3.12 13.10 -2.24
N ILE A 40 2.70 11.86 -2.51
CA ILE A 40 1.33 11.50 -2.86
C ILE A 40 0.83 10.46 -1.87
N LEU A 41 -0.21 10.82 -1.10
CA LEU A 41 -0.90 9.89 -0.21
C LEU A 41 -1.94 9.12 -1.03
N PHE A 42 -1.89 7.79 -0.98
CA PHE A 42 -2.84 6.94 -1.70
C PHE A 42 -4.08 6.63 -0.87
N GLU A 43 -3.90 6.09 0.33
CA GLU A 43 -4.99 5.68 1.19
C GLU A 43 -4.57 5.70 2.65
N LYS A 44 -5.54 5.94 3.55
CA LYS A 44 -5.36 5.64 4.97
C LYS A 44 -5.69 4.17 5.20
N PHE A 45 -4.67 3.39 5.50
CA PHE A 45 -4.90 2.00 5.88
C PHE A 45 -5.46 1.91 7.30
N GLY A 46 -6.58 1.21 7.46
CA GLY A 46 -7.23 0.96 8.75
C GLY A 46 -6.74 -0.31 9.44
N PHE A 47 -5.45 -0.64 9.31
CA PHE A 47 -4.92 -1.86 9.90
C PHE A 47 -4.89 -1.77 11.44
N THR A 48 -5.09 -2.91 12.08
CA THR A 48 -4.71 -3.12 13.50
C THR A 48 -3.27 -3.61 13.56
N HIS A 49 -2.66 -3.68 14.74
CA HIS A 49 -1.31 -4.24 15.01
C HIS A 49 -1.10 -5.72 14.61
N THR A 50 -2.09 -6.34 13.96
CA THR A 50 -2.04 -7.69 13.39
C THR A 50 -2.18 -7.67 11.87
N GLY A 51 -2.24 -6.47 11.28
CA GLY A 51 -2.37 -6.27 9.85
C GLY A 51 -1.08 -6.61 9.11
N THR A 52 -1.21 -6.80 7.81
CA THR A 52 -0.06 -6.96 6.92
C THR A 52 -0.32 -6.14 5.68
N VAL A 53 0.66 -5.34 5.29
CA VAL A 53 0.62 -4.60 4.04
C VAL A 53 1.52 -5.29 3.02
N THR A 54 0.97 -5.60 1.85
CA THR A 54 1.75 -6.12 0.71
C THR A 54 1.87 -5.04 -0.34
N ILE A 55 3.10 -4.69 -0.70
CA ILE A 55 3.37 -3.74 -1.77
C ILE A 55 3.93 -4.49 -2.96
N THR A 56 3.30 -4.30 -4.12
CA THR A 56 3.79 -4.80 -5.39
C THR A 56 3.87 -3.65 -6.38
N VAL A 57 5.05 -3.46 -6.96
CA VAL A 57 5.29 -2.44 -7.99
C VAL A 57 5.96 -3.12 -9.17
N SER A 58 5.56 -2.77 -10.39
CA SER A 58 6.10 -3.36 -11.61
C SER A 58 6.24 -2.31 -12.70
N ALA A 59 7.07 -2.62 -13.70
CA ALA A 59 7.33 -1.74 -14.85
C ALA A 59 7.78 -0.33 -14.44
N VAL A 60 8.60 -0.22 -13.40
CA VAL A 60 9.10 1.07 -12.93
C VAL A 60 10.14 1.63 -13.90
N SER A 61 9.94 2.88 -14.32
CA SER A 61 10.90 3.66 -15.09
C SER A 61 10.97 5.07 -14.54
N VAL A 62 12.19 5.56 -14.31
CA VAL A 62 12.45 6.91 -13.82
C VAL A 62 13.34 7.62 -14.81
N THR A 63 12.86 8.75 -15.34
CA THR A 63 13.56 9.56 -16.32
C THR A 63 13.50 11.02 -15.93
N SER A 64 14.59 11.76 -16.15
CA SER A 64 14.68 13.20 -15.88
C SER A 64 15.51 13.86 -16.98
N SER A 65 15.11 15.07 -17.37
CA SER A 65 15.84 15.89 -18.35
C SER A 65 16.90 16.79 -17.71
N LEU A 66 16.90 16.93 -16.39
CA LEU A 66 17.79 17.86 -15.66
C LEU A 66 19.03 17.16 -15.11
N SER A 67 18.83 16.06 -14.37
CA SER A 67 19.89 15.27 -13.75
C SER A 67 19.38 13.87 -13.44
N GLN A 68 20.30 12.90 -13.31
CA GLN A 68 19.95 11.54 -12.97
C GLN A 68 19.35 11.49 -11.55
N PRO A 69 18.10 11.03 -11.38
CA PRO A 69 17.47 10.95 -10.07
C PRO A 69 18.16 9.90 -9.21
N ASP A 70 18.32 10.18 -7.92
CA ASP A 70 18.83 9.23 -6.94
C ASP A 70 17.74 8.20 -6.57
N PRO A 71 17.91 6.92 -6.91
CA PRO A 71 16.91 5.89 -6.61
C PRO A 71 16.68 5.66 -5.11
N SER A 72 17.62 6.05 -4.25
CA SER A 72 17.46 5.93 -2.79
C SER A 72 16.49 6.95 -2.20
N ARG A 73 16.20 8.03 -2.93
CA ARG A 73 15.29 9.12 -2.53
C ARG A 73 13.90 9.02 -3.17
N LEU A 74 13.61 7.88 -3.80
CA LEU A 74 12.32 7.56 -4.39
C LEU A 74 11.84 6.25 -3.78
N GLY A 75 10.61 6.20 -3.30
CA GLY A 75 10.15 5.01 -2.59
C GLY A 75 8.73 5.11 -2.07
N PHE A 76 8.34 4.06 -1.35
CA PHE A 76 7.07 3.97 -0.65
C PHE A 76 7.32 3.83 0.84
N PHE A 77 6.46 4.46 1.63
CA PHE A 77 6.55 4.48 3.07
C PHE A 77 5.15 4.55 3.68
N LEU A 78 5.05 4.19 4.96
CA LEU A 78 3.88 4.46 5.77
C LEU A 78 4.14 5.68 6.65
N LEU A 79 3.06 6.36 7.00
CA LEU A 79 3.08 7.54 7.85
C LEU A 79 1.84 7.48 8.74
N SER A 80 2.03 7.66 10.05
CA SER A 80 0.91 7.82 10.97
C SER A 80 0.25 9.19 10.77
N GLU A 81 -1.01 9.30 11.17
CA GLU A 81 -1.77 10.55 11.02
C GLU A 81 -1.16 11.70 11.83
N GLU A 82 -0.61 11.40 13.00
CA GLU A 82 0.13 12.35 13.84
C GLU A 82 1.44 12.83 13.18
N SER A 83 2.20 11.92 12.57
CA SER A 83 3.47 12.22 11.91
C SER A 83 3.29 13.01 10.61
N LEU A 84 2.11 12.91 9.96
CA LEU A 84 1.81 13.66 8.74
C LEU A 84 1.93 15.17 8.92
N ILE A 85 1.48 15.69 10.07
CA ILE A 85 1.55 17.14 10.34
C ILE A 85 3.00 17.59 10.42
N GLN A 86 3.87 16.83 11.09
CA GLN A 86 5.30 17.15 11.22
C GLN A 86 5.99 17.15 9.85
N VAL A 87 5.73 16.13 9.04
CA VAL A 87 6.27 16.02 7.67
C VAL A 87 5.85 17.20 6.79
N LEU A 88 4.58 17.62 6.87
CA LEU A 88 4.08 18.76 6.09
C LEU A 88 4.74 20.08 6.52
N LEU A 89 4.99 20.27 7.81
CA LEU A 89 5.70 21.44 8.31
C LEU A 89 7.16 21.46 7.83
N GLU A 90 7.87 20.32 7.87
CA GLU A 90 9.24 20.22 7.37
C GLU A 90 9.32 20.48 5.86
N LEU A 91 8.39 19.95 5.07
CA LEU A 91 8.29 20.22 3.62
C LEU A 91 8.10 21.71 3.31
N GLN A 92 7.40 22.45 4.18
CA GLN A 92 7.21 23.89 4.01
C GLN A 92 8.44 24.71 4.40
N GLN A 93 9.15 24.28 5.45
CA GLN A 93 10.27 25.05 6.01
C GLN A 93 11.61 24.77 5.32
N ASN A 94 11.80 23.57 4.77
CA ASN A 94 13.06 23.15 4.19
C ASN A 94 12.86 22.68 2.73
N PRO A 95 13.26 23.47 1.72
CA PRO A 95 13.07 23.09 0.32
C PRO A 95 13.93 21.89 -0.11
N ASN A 96 14.95 21.50 0.67
CA ASN A 96 15.79 20.35 0.40
C ASN A 96 15.35 19.09 1.16
N PHE A 97 14.26 19.16 1.91
CA PHE A 97 13.75 18.04 2.67
C PHE A 97 13.20 16.95 1.74
N CYS A 98 13.64 15.71 1.98
CA CYS A 98 13.12 14.53 1.31
C CYS A 98 12.40 13.67 2.35
N VAL A 99 11.11 13.41 2.12
CA VAL A 99 10.29 12.58 3.03
C VAL A 99 10.86 11.18 3.23
N VAL A 100 11.50 10.61 2.21
CA VAL A 100 12.12 9.27 2.29
C VAL A 100 13.27 9.22 3.30
N ASP A 101 13.92 10.36 3.57
CA ASP A 101 15.01 10.46 4.55
C ASP A 101 14.50 10.81 5.97
N SER A 102 13.18 11.01 6.13
CA SER A 102 12.60 11.49 7.38
C SER A 102 12.54 10.40 8.45
N HIS A 103 12.74 10.79 9.71
CA HIS A 103 12.56 9.91 10.86
C HIS A 103 11.08 9.70 11.24
N TYR A 104 10.16 10.46 10.63
CA TYR A 104 8.72 10.37 10.89
C TYR A 104 8.03 9.23 10.13
N ILE A 105 8.70 8.65 9.13
CA ILE A 105 8.13 7.62 8.27
C ILE A 105 8.56 6.22 8.69
N ASN A 106 7.73 5.23 8.36
CA ASN A 106 8.15 3.84 8.29
C ASN A 106 8.45 3.50 6.82
N LEU A 107 9.73 3.52 6.45
CA LEU A 107 10.18 3.25 5.09
C LEU A 107 9.91 1.79 4.71
N LEU A 108 9.14 1.57 3.65
CA LEU A 108 8.88 0.22 3.13
C LEU A 108 10.04 -0.18 2.21
N PHE A 109 10.24 0.57 1.12
CA PHE A 109 11.36 0.33 0.21
C PHE A 109 11.67 1.57 -0.64
N THR A 110 12.87 1.56 -1.23
CA THR A 110 13.31 2.59 -2.18
C THR A 110 13.47 2.00 -3.58
N PHE A 111 13.56 2.85 -4.60
CA PHE A 111 13.72 2.39 -5.98
C PHE A 111 15.11 1.77 -6.22
N ARG A 112 16.04 1.94 -5.28
CA ARG A 112 17.30 1.18 -5.24
C ARG A 112 17.08 -0.32 -5.05
N ASP A 113 15.98 -0.72 -4.43
CA ASP A 113 15.65 -2.11 -4.11
C ASP A 113 14.89 -2.83 -5.25
N LEU A 114 14.64 -2.13 -6.37
CA LEU A 114 14.02 -2.72 -7.55
C LEU A 114 14.92 -3.78 -8.16
N SER A 115 14.33 -4.85 -8.67
CA SER A 115 15.07 -5.82 -9.48
C SER A 115 15.72 -5.16 -10.70
N PRO A 116 16.89 -5.65 -11.16
CA PRO A 116 17.56 -5.09 -12.32
C PRO A 116 16.65 -5.11 -13.57
N PRO A 117 16.88 -4.21 -14.54
CA PRO A 117 16.24 -4.28 -15.84
C PRO A 117 16.41 -5.67 -16.48
N PRO A 118 15.41 -6.20 -17.21
CA PRO A 118 14.25 -5.50 -17.78
C PRO A 118 13.00 -5.48 -16.90
N HIS A 119 12.99 -6.23 -15.80
CA HIS A 119 11.83 -6.35 -14.91
C HIS A 119 12.02 -5.51 -13.66
N SER A 120 12.09 -4.19 -13.78
CA SER A 120 12.17 -3.27 -12.62
C SER A 120 10.89 -3.36 -11.79
N SER A 121 10.91 -4.21 -10.75
CA SER A 121 9.77 -4.53 -9.92
C SER A 121 10.17 -4.75 -8.47
N PHE A 122 9.17 -4.76 -7.60
CA PHE A 122 9.29 -5.01 -6.18
C PHE A 122 8.05 -5.75 -5.69
N ASN A 123 8.23 -6.72 -4.80
CA ASN A 123 7.13 -7.41 -4.14
C ASN A 123 7.55 -7.83 -2.73
N LYS A 124 6.95 -7.21 -1.70
CA LYS A 124 7.21 -7.56 -0.31
C LYS A 124 6.01 -7.25 0.58
N SER A 125 5.84 -8.09 1.60
CA SER A 125 4.86 -7.91 2.67
C SER A 125 5.54 -7.47 3.96
N TYR A 126 4.87 -6.59 4.71
CA TYR A 126 5.35 -6.04 5.98
C TYR A 126 4.30 -6.28 7.07
N PRO A 127 4.68 -6.85 8.22
CA PRO A 127 3.84 -6.80 9.41
C PRO A 127 3.82 -5.35 9.93
N GLU A 128 2.64 -4.90 10.37
CA GLU A 128 2.47 -3.64 11.14
C GLU A 128 2.86 -3.82 12.60
#